data_AF-A0A8B8IM73-F1
#
_entry.id   AF-A0A8B8IM73-F1
#
_cell.length_a   1.000
_cell.length_b   1.000
_cell.length_c   1.000
_cell.angle_alpha   90.00
_cell.angle_beta   90.00
_cell.angle_gamma   90.00
#
_symmetry.space_group_name_H-M   'P 1'
#
loop_
_entity.id
_entity.type
_entity.pdbx_description
1 polymer ?
#
loop_
_entity_poly.entity_id
_entity_poly.type
_entity_poly.pdbx_seq_one_letter_code
_entity_poly.pdbx_strand_id
1 'polypeptide(L)'
;MGLGLWTSEHLIYDASGQLLTNRTWTYKPPGACDIPVDFRISFSRNSINNNGVLGSKATGEPAFVLAVVVVHALHEAIVEARKEYGYKDTEWVHVDTPYCVENIIRGISPNIKSYKLK
;
A
#
# COMPACT_ATOMS: atom_id res chain seq x y z
N MET A 1 6.84 1.74 8.12
CA MET A 1 5.53 2.17 8.64
C MET A 1 4.59 2.58 7.52
N GLY A 2 4.92 3.55 6.65
CA GLY A 2 4.01 3.98 5.57
C GLY A 2 3.55 2.87 4.64
N LEU A 3 4.40 1.87 4.36
CA LEU A 3 4.02 0.72 3.55
C LEU A 3 2.81 -0.04 4.13
N GLY A 4 2.87 -0.36 5.42
CA GLY A 4 1.83 -1.15 6.08
C GLY A 4 0.51 -0.41 6.15
N LEU A 5 0.53 0.90 6.43
CA LEU A 5 -0.66 1.76 6.37
C LEU A 5 -1.44 1.57 5.05
N TRP A 6 -0.72 1.44 3.93
CA TRP A 6 -1.34 1.34 2.62
C TRP A 6 -1.64 -0.08 2.16
N THR A 7 -1.04 -1.12 2.76
CA THR A 7 -1.12 -2.49 2.23
C THR A 7 -1.68 -3.52 3.19
N SER A 8 -1.24 -3.55 4.46
CA SER A 8 -1.50 -4.67 5.38
C SER A 8 -2.17 -4.29 6.70
N GLU A 9 -1.96 -3.06 7.16
CA GLU A 9 -2.45 -2.58 8.46
C GLU A 9 -3.92 -2.17 8.33
N HIS A 10 -4.83 -3.10 8.64
CA HIS A 10 -6.28 -2.90 8.54
C HIS A 10 -6.93 -2.91 9.94
N LEU A 11 -7.64 -1.83 10.27
CA LEU A 11 -8.43 -1.74 11.49
C LEU A 11 -9.88 -2.12 11.20
N ILE A 12 -10.34 -3.21 11.81
CA ILE A 12 -11.70 -3.73 11.61
C ILE A 12 -12.50 -3.56 12.90
N TYR A 13 -13.66 -2.93 12.79
CA TYR A 13 -14.59 -2.71 13.89
C TYR A 13 -15.88 -3.50 13.63
N ASP A 14 -16.51 -3.98 14.70
CA ASP A 14 -17.85 -4.56 14.62
C ASP A 14 -18.94 -3.46 14.60
N ALA A 15 -20.21 -3.88 14.47
CA ALA A 15 -21.35 -2.96 14.50
C ALA A 15 -21.56 -2.27 15.86
N SER A 16 -20.94 -2.76 16.94
CA SER A 16 -20.98 -2.15 18.27
C SER A 16 -19.87 -1.12 18.49
N GLY A 17 -18.90 -1.03 17.55
CA GLY A 17 -17.72 -0.17 17.65
C GLY A 17 -16.52 -0.84 18.32
N GLN A 18 -16.58 -2.13 18.63
CA GLN A 18 -15.47 -2.90 19.17
C GLN A 18 -14.41 -3.16 18.10
N LEU A 19 -13.14 -2.86 18.40
CA LEU A 19 -12.00 -3.20 17.55
C LEU A 19 -11.72 -4.71 17.56
N LEU A 20 -11.89 -5.36 16.41
CA LEU A 20 -11.67 -6.79 16.20
C LEU A 20 -10.19 -7.12 15.97
N THR A 21 -9.44 -6.21 15.35
CA THR A 21 -8.01 -6.36 15.06
C THR A 21 -7.14 -5.84 16.21
N ASN A 22 -7.41 -6.30 17.43
CA ASN A 22 -6.76 -5.81 18.66
C ASN A 22 -5.57 -6.65 19.14
N ARG A 23 -5.09 -7.60 18.34
CA ARG A 23 -3.98 -8.51 18.69
C ARG A 23 -3.03 -8.67 17.50
N THR A 24 -1.80 -9.09 17.78
CA THR A 24 -0.79 -9.40 16.75
C THR A 24 -1.20 -10.54 15.80
N TRP A 25 -2.17 -11.37 16.22
CA TRP A 25 -2.72 -12.41 15.35
C TRP A 25 -3.67 -11.85 14.28
N THR A 26 -4.34 -10.73 14.57
CA THR A 26 -5.38 -10.14 13.71
C THR A 26 -4.94 -8.83 13.05
N TYR A 27 -4.02 -8.09 13.66
CA TYR A 27 -3.37 -6.90 13.09
C TYR A 27 -1.97 -7.25 12.57
N LYS A 28 -1.68 -6.93 11.30
CA LYS A 28 -0.47 -7.36 10.59
C LYS A 28 0.38 -6.17 10.16
N PRO A 29 1.33 -5.73 11.00
CA PRO A 29 2.35 -4.79 10.56
C PRO A 29 3.29 -5.45 9.54
N PRO A 30 3.94 -4.67 8.66
CA PRO A 30 4.93 -5.20 7.72
C PRO A 30 6.06 -5.96 8.43
N GLY A 31 6.35 -7.17 7.95
CA GLY A 31 7.48 -7.98 8.35
C GLY A 31 8.66 -7.88 7.37
N ALA A 32 9.66 -8.74 7.57
CA ALA A 32 10.87 -8.74 6.75
C ALA A 32 10.61 -9.06 5.26
N CYS A 33 9.61 -9.89 4.98
CA CYS A 33 9.24 -10.27 3.61
C CYS A 33 8.45 -9.20 2.86
N ASP A 34 7.97 -8.16 3.54
CA ASP A 34 7.19 -7.08 2.93
C ASP A 34 8.10 -5.94 2.40
N ILE A 35 9.39 -5.98 2.71
CA ILE A 35 10.36 -4.97 2.25
C ILE A 35 10.59 -5.16 0.74
N PRO A 36 10.64 -4.08 -0.07
CA PRO A 36 10.96 -4.17 -1.49
C PRO A 36 12.28 -4.91 -1.73
N VAL A 37 12.29 -5.82 -2.70
CA VAL A 37 13.47 -6.63 -3.05
C VAL A 37 14.68 -5.76 -3.45
N ASP A 38 14.43 -4.68 -4.19
CA ASP A 38 15.41 -3.64 -4.48
C ASP A 38 14.99 -2.35 -3.77
N PHE A 39 15.70 -2.01 -2.68
CA PHE A 39 15.39 -0.84 -1.87
C PHE A 39 16.59 0.11 -1.81
N ARG A 40 16.54 1.18 -2.61
CA ARG A 40 17.62 2.15 -2.75
C ARG A 40 17.29 3.47 -2.06
N ILE A 41 18.23 3.95 -1.26
CA ILE A 41 18.13 5.24 -0.56
C ILE A 41 19.35 6.07 -0.91
N SER A 42 19.15 7.32 -1.26
CA SER A 42 20.24 8.28 -1.47
C SER A 42 19.88 9.62 -0.83
N PHE A 43 20.89 10.27 -0.25
CA PHE A 43 20.76 11.62 0.27
C PHE A 43 21.28 12.63 -0.74
N SER A 44 20.61 13.78 -0.83
CA SER A 44 21.07 14.90 -1.64
C SER A 44 22.40 15.42 -1.07
N ARG A 45 23.47 15.31 -1.87
CA ARG A 45 24.81 15.78 -1.50
C ARG A 45 24.86 17.31 -1.63
N ASN A 46 25.65 17.94 -0.76
CA ASN A 46 25.89 19.40 -0.75
C ASN A 46 24.63 20.26 -0.55
N SER A 47 23.55 19.69 0.02
CA SER A 47 22.34 20.43 0.39
C SER A 47 22.44 20.94 1.83
N ILE A 48 23.07 22.09 2.04
CA ILE A 48 23.17 22.72 3.38
C ILE A 48 21.87 23.47 3.71
N ASN A 49 21.28 23.20 4.88
CA ASN A 49 20.14 23.96 5.40
C ASN A 49 20.60 25.04 6.38
N ASN A 50 20.67 26.30 5.95
CA ASN A 50 21.12 27.42 6.80
C ASN A 50 20.24 27.65 8.05
N ASN A 51 18.98 27.17 8.03
CA ASN A 51 18.05 27.30 9.16
C ASN A 51 18.09 26.09 10.11
N GLY A 52 18.75 25.00 9.72
CA GLY A 52 18.84 23.78 10.52
C GLY A 52 20.05 23.81 11.44
N VAL A 53 19.91 23.24 12.65
CA VAL A 53 21.06 23.01 13.53
C VAL A 53 22.09 22.18 12.78
N LEU A 54 23.31 22.70 12.64
CA LEU A 54 24.39 22.08 11.88
C LEU A 54 24.03 21.73 10.42
N GLY A 55 23.11 22.47 9.78
CA GLY A 55 22.71 22.18 8.40
C GLY A 55 21.69 21.05 8.24
N SER A 56 21.12 20.55 9.35
CA SER A 56 20.20 19.40 9.35
C SER A 56 18.80 19.71 8.79
N LYS A 57 18.03 18.65 8.50
CA LYS A 57 16.61 18.71 8.12
C LYS A 57 15.84 17.62 8.87
N ALA A 58 14.58 17.89 9.21
CA ALA A 58 13.69 16.86 9.73
C ALA A 58 13.31 15.86 8.63
N THR A 59 13.43 14.55 8.92
CA THR A 59 13.24 13.49 7.92
C THR A 59 12.20 12.44 8.29
N GLY A 60 11.70 12.42 9.53
CA GLY A 60 10.81 11.37 10.04
C GLY A 60 9.51 11.24 9.24
N GLU A 61 8.65 12.25 9.30
CA GLU A 61 7.34 12.25 8.62
C GLU A 61 7.43 12.33 7.09
N PRO A 62 8.33 13.13 6.47
CA PRO A 62 8.42 13.19 5.01
C PRO A 62 8.68 11.82 4.35
N ALA A 63 9.50 10.97 4.97
CA ALA A 63 9.78 9.63 4.47
C ALA A 63 8.56 8.69 4.55
N PHE A 64 7.65 8.93 5.50
CA PHE A 64 6.42 8.15 5.64
C PHE A 64 5.48 8.34 4.44
N VAL A 65 5.33 9.57 3.97
CA VAL A 65 4.43 9.93 2.87
C VAL A 65 4.87 9.30 1.54
N LEU A 66 6.17 9.06 1.36
CA LEU A 66 6.72 8.44 0.15
C LEU A 66 6.13 7.04 -0.13
N ALA A 67 5.58 6.35 0.88
CA ALA A 67 4.95 5.05 0.68
C ALA A 67 3.72 5.08 -0.25
N VAL A 68 3.13 6.25 -0.52
CA VAL A 68 2.01 6.41 -1.47
C VAL A 68 2.36 5.93 -2.88
N VAL A 69 3.63 5.92 -3.27
CA VAL A 69 4.06 5.39 -4.58
C VAL A 69 3.66 3.92 -4.78
N VAL A 70 3.60 3.15 -3.70
CA VAL A 70 3.18 1.75 -3.73
C VAL A 70 1.69 1.63 -4.06
N VAL A 71 0.87 2.54 -3.54
CA VAL A 71 -0.56 2.62 -3.86
C VAL A 71 -0.77 2.83 -5.36
N HIS A 72 -0.06 3.80 -5.94
CA HIS A 72 -0.14 4.07 -7.37
C HIS A 72 0.35 2.88 -8.21
N ALA A 73 1.46 2.24 -7.82
CA ALA A 73 1.96 1.05 -8.52
C ALA A 73 0.96 -0.12 -8.49
N LEU A 74 0.32 -0.36 -7.34
CA LEU A 74 -0.73 -1.39 -7.21
C LEU A 74 -1.98 -1.04 -8.01
N HIS A 75 -2.37 0.24 -8.03
CA HIS A 75 -3.53 0.70 -8.78
C HIS A 75 -3.35 0.50 -10.29
N GLU A 76 -2.19 0.87 -10.84
CA GLU A 76 -1.84 0.60 -12.24
C GLU A 76 -1.85 -0.90 -12.56
N ALA A 77 -1.32 -1.74 -11.65
CA ALA A 77 -1.37 -3.19 -11.82
C ALA A 77 -2.81 -3.74 -11.85
N ILE A 78 -3.71 -3.19 -11.02
CA ILE A 78 -5.13 -3.55 -11.02
C ILE A 78 -5.81 -3.12 -12.32
N VAL A 79 -5.53 -1.91 -12.79
CA VAL A 79 -6.06 -1.37 -14.06
C VAL A 79 -5.65 -2.26 -15.23
N GLU A 80 -4.37 -2.65 -15.32
CA GLU A 80 -3.90 -3.55 -16.38
C GLU A 80 -4.50 -4.95 -16.27
N ALA A 81 -4.59 -5.52 -15.06
CA ALA A 81 -5.25 -6.81 -14.87
C ALA A 81 -6.71 -6.78 -15.34
N ARG A 82 -7.44 -5.68 -15.09
CA ARG A 82 -8.82 -5.51 -15.57
C ARG A 82 -8.93 -5.45 -17.09
N LYS A 83 -7.96 -4.80 -17.77
CA LYS A 83 -7.90 -4.78 -19.24
C LYS A 83 -7.74 -6.20 -19.80
N GLU A 84 -6.88 -7.02 -19.17
CA GLU A 84 -6.69 -8.41 -19.56
C GLU A 84 -7.98 -9.25 -19.44
N TYR A 85 -8.79 -8.99 -18.42
CA TYR A 85 -10.11 -9.63 -18.27
C TYR A 85 -11.20 -9.09 -19.22
N GLY A 86 -10.90 -8.07 -20.02
CA GLY A 86 -11.83 -7.50 -21.00
C GLY A 86 -12.82 -6.47 -20.42
N TYR A 87 -12.53 -5.91 -19.24
CA TYR A 87 -13.28 -4.77 -18.72
C TYR A 87 -13.00 -3.52 -19.55
N LYS A 88 -14.05 -2.80 -19.95
CA LYS A 88 -13.94 -1.56 -20.74
C LYS A 88 -13.79 -0.32 -19.85
N ASP A 89 -14.31 -0.38 -18.63
CA ASP A 89 -14.28 0.71 -17.66
C ASP A 89 -12.99 0.61 -16.82
N THR A 90 -11.91 1.15 -17.38
CA THR A 90 -10.57 1.15 -16.74
C THR A 90 -10.05 2.55 -16.42
N GLU A 91 -10.80 3.60 -16.73
CA GLU A 91 -10.38 4.99 -16.47
C GLU A 91 -10.39 5.34 -14.98
N TRP A 92 -11.37 4.82 -14.23
CA TRP A 92 -11.47 5.01 -12.79
C TRP A 92 -11.89 3.73 -12.08
N VAL A 93 -10.97 3.15 -11.31
CA VAL A 93 -11.21 1.95 -10.50
C VAL A 93 -11.12 2.36 -9.04
N HIS A 94 -12.25 2.25 -8.32
CA HIS A 94 -12.26 2.48 -6.89
C HIS A 94 -11.74 1.22 -6.16
N VAL A 95 -10.71 1.39 -5.35
CA VAL A 95 -10.14 0.34 -4.50
C VAL A 95 -10.08 0.87 -3.08
N ASP A 96 -10.70 0.15 -2.16
CA ASP A 96 -10.69 0.50 -0.74
C ASP A 96 -9.28 0.35 -0.16
N THR A 97 -8.90 1.29 0.71
CA THR A 97 -7.65 1.21 1.47
C THR A 97 -7.87 0.50 2.81
N PRO A 98 -6.91 -0.27 3.31
CA PRO A 98 -5.61 -0.58 2.69
C PRO A 98 -5.74 -1.52 1.48
N TYR A 99 -4.76 -1.52 0.59
CA TYR A 99 -4.62 -2.43 -0.56
C TYR A 99 -4.24 -3.85 -0.09
N CYS A 100 -5.07 -4.41 0.78
CA CYS A 100 -5.03 -5.80 1.20
C CYS A 100 -5.33 -6.71 0.01
N VAL A 101 -4.95 -7.98 0.15
CA VAL A 101 -5.24 -9.02 -0.86
C VAL A 101 -6.72 -9.05 -1.24
N GLU A 102 -7.62 -8.93 -0.26
CA GLU A 102 -9.07 -8.89 -0.52
C GLU A 102 -9.46 -7.69 -1.41
N ASN A 103 -9.03 -6.48 -1.04
CA ASN A 103 -9.40 -5.25 -1.75
C ASN A 103 -8.80 -5.21 -3.17
N ILE A 104 -7.57 -5.72 -3.34
CA ILE A 104 -6.95 -5.88 -4.66
C ILE A 104 -7.77 -6.83 -5.53
N ILE A 105 -8.13 -8.01 -5.02
CA ILE A 105 -8.92 -8.99 -5.78
C ILE A 105 -10.31 -8.43 -6.12
N ARG A 106 -10.96 -7.74 -5.17
CA ARG A 106 -12.24 -7.06 -5.41
C ARG A 106 -12.11 -5.99 -6.49
N GLY A 107 -11.04 -5.18 -6.45
CA GLY A 107 -10.73 -4.17 -7.44
C GLY A 107 -10.52 -4.74 -8.85
N ILE A 108 -9.82 -5.87 -8.96
CA ILE A 108 -9.64 -6.58 -10.24
C ILE A 108 -10.97 -7.14 -10.76
N SER A 109 -11.87 -7.56 -9.86
CA SER A 109 -13.15 -8.22 -10.20
C SER A 109 -12.96 -9.40 -11.16
N PRO A 110 -12.12 -10.39 -10.85
CA PRO A 110 -11.82 -11.50 -11.77
C PRO A 110 -13.06 -12.38 -12.04
N ASN A 111 -13.17 -12.90 -13.26
CA ASN A 111 -14.23 -13.85 -13.61
C ASN A 111 -14.04 -15.15 -12.82
N ILE A 112 -15.00 -15.54 -11.98
CA ILE A 112 -14.93 -16.76 -11.15
C ILE A 112 -14.56 -18.02 -11.96
N LYS A 113 -14.93 -18.08 -13.25
CA LYS A 113 -14.60 -19.19 -14.14
C LYS A 113 -13.11 -19.35 -14.44
N SER A 114 -12.28 -18.33 -14.16
CA SER A 114 -10.81 -18.39 -14.31
C SER A 114 -10.13 -19.16 -13.18
N TYR A 115 -10.75 -19.26 -12.00
CA TYR A 115 -10.24 -20.01 -10.86
C TYR A 115 -10.54 -21.52 -10.97
N LYS A 116 -10.15 -22.14 -12.08
CA LYS A 116 -10.17 -23.60 -12.20
C LYS A 116 -8.80 -24.14 -11.77
N LEU A 117 -8.80 -25.00 -10.75
CA LEU A 117 -7.64 -25.85 -10.49
C LEU A 117 -7.44 -26.72 -11.74
N LYS A 118 -6.24 -26.70 -12.31
CA LYS A 118 -5.85 -27.67 -13.34
C LYS A 118 -5.75 -29.06 -12.73
#